data_AF-A0AAD6NR63-F1
#
_entry.id   AF-A0AAD6NR63-F1
#
_cell.length_a   1.000
_cell.length_b   1.000
_cell.length_c   1.000
_cell.angle_alpha   90.00
_cell.angle_beta   90.00
_cell.angle_gamma   90.00
#
_symmetry.space_group_name_H-M   'P 1'
#
loop_
_entity.id
_entity.type
_entity.pdbx_description
1 polymer ?
#
loop_
_entity_poly.entity_id
_entity_poly.type
_entity_poly.pdbx_seq_one_letter_code
_entity_poly.pdbx_strand_id
1 'polypeptide(L)'
;MTQTPPPKPQNGTYNHKKKDAKAKRRAVLEALLAKLFASITTIKAGYAELQMAQNPYCSDAIQASDQAVVDELKQLSELKRSFFKNELDLSPQVTMMLAEIQEQQGLMKTYEITIKKLEADAEVRGSDIGSLKKQLDEVIAFNKSLEKRLNASGPLSMFDNIQFSLLNPTHFVQFLHHAIRSTRSFVKLMVREMEAAHWDIEAAAKAIEPENTVFAKPSHRCFVFESFVCKTMLEGFNHPHEELQSEHYYFIEFKRLKSLNPKDSS
;
A
#
# COMPACT_ATOMS: atom_id res chain seq x y z
N MET A 1 36.90 48.48 89.88
CA MET A 1 37.21 48.16 88.46
C MET A 1 36.65 46.78 88.16
N THR A 2 35.52 46.71 87.47
CA THR A 2 34.91 45.46 86.99
C THR A 2 34.78 45.58 85.47
N GLN A 3 35.66 44.90 84.75
CA GLN A 3 35.62 44.82 83.29
C GLN A 3 34.56 43.79 82.87
N THR A 4 33.60 44.22 82.06
CA THR A 4 32.69 43.33 81.34
C THR A 4 33.42 42.65 80.17
N PRO A 5 33.18 41.36 79.92
CA PRO A 5 33.82 40.65 78.80
C PRO A 5 33.16 41.02 77.46
N PRO A 6 33.89 40.93 76.33
CA PRO A 6 33.37 41.30 75.02
C PRO A 6 32.41 40.23 74.47
N PRO A 7 31.44 40.60 73.61
CA PRO A 7 30.49 39.65 73.04
C PRO A 7 31.19 38.69 72.06
N LYS A 8 30.88 37.39 72.17
CA LYS A 8 31.36 36.35 71.25
C LYS A 8 30.72 36.51 69.86
N PRO A 9 31.45 36.26 68.76
CA PRO A 9 30.93 36.43 67.40
C PRO A 9 29.93 35.32 67.01
N GLN A 10 28.91 35.73 66.25
CA GLN A 10 27.76 34.93 65.81
C GLN A 10 28.12 33.93 64.70
N ASN A 11 28.43 32.67 65.04
CA ASN A 11 28.68 31.60 64.07
C ASN A 11 27.41 31.08 63.35
N GLY A 12 26.21 31.30 63.91
CA GLY A 12 24.94 30.85 63.31
C GLY A 12 24.55 31.62 62.03
N THR A 13 24.88 32.91 61.97
CA THR A 13 24.47 33.82 60.89
C THR A 13 25.20 33.56 59.56
N TYR A 14 26.45 33.06 59.63
CA TYR A 14 27.26 32.77 58.44
C TYR A 14 26.82 31.51 57.69
N ASN A 15 26.40 30.45 58.41
CA ASN A 15 25.94 29.20 57.80
C ASN A 15 24.58 29.35 57.09
N HIS A 16 23.68 30.19 57.62
CA HIS A 16 22.39 30.48 57.00
C HIS A 16 22.55 31.20 55.65
N LYS A 17 23.37 32.27 55.61
CA LYS A 17 23.66 33.02 54.38
C LYS A 17 24.26 32.15 53.26
N LYS A 18 25.10 31.17 53.62
CA LYS A 18 25.72 30.24 52.65
C LYS A 18 24.71 29.26 52.05
N LYS A 19 23.75 28.77 52.85
CA LYS A 19 22.64 27.92 52.37
C LYS A 19 21.70 28.69 51.45
N ASP A 20 21.34 29.92 51.80
CA ASP A 20 20.44 30.76 51.00
C ASP A 20 21.05 31.12 49.64
N ALA A 21 22.35 31.43 49.60
CA ALA A 21 23.07 31.69 48.36
C ALA A 21 23.13 30.45 47.43
N LYS A 22 23.29 29.25 48.01
CA LYS A 22 23.26 27.99 47.26
C LYS A 22 21.87 27.69 46.71
N ALA A 23 20.81 27.91 47.50
CA ALA A 23 19.43 27.76 47.07
C ALA A 23 19.07 28.73 45.94
N LYS A 24 19.48 30.00 46.05
CA LYS A 24 19.27 31.01 45.00
C LYS A 24 19.97 30.63 43.69
N ARG A 25 21.23 30.19 43.74
CA ARG A 25 21.94 29.70 42.54
C ARG A 25 21.24 28.51 41.89
N ARG A 26 20.74 27.57 42.70
CA ARG A 26 19.99 26.42 42.19
C ARG A 26 18.71 26.84 41.48
N ALA A 27 17.92 27.74 42.09
CA ALA A 27 16.69 28.24 41.47
C ALA A 27 16.96 28.97 40.14
N VAL A 28 18.03 29.77 40.07
CA VAL A 28 18.44 30.44 38.82
C VAL A 28 18.83 29.42 37.74
N LEU A 29 19.51 28.33 38.09
CA LEU A 29 19.86 27.26 37.15
C LEU A 29 18.63 26.47 36.68
N GLU A 30 17.68 26.19 37.58
CA GLU A 30 16.41 25.53 37.22
C GLU A 30 15.60 26.40 36.26
N ALA A 31 15.53 27.72 36.51
CA ALA A 31 14.89 28.69 35.62
C ALA A 31 15.59 28.79 34.25
N LEU A 32 16.94 28.79 34.23
CA LEU A 32 17.72 28.75 33.00
C LEU A 32 17.40 27.50 32.17
N LEU A 33 17.34 26.34 32.84
CA LEU A 33 17.07 25.05 32.19
C LEU A 33 15.64 25.00 31.64
N ALA A 34 14.66 25.50 32.39
CA ALA A 34 13.28 25.61 31.93
C ALA A 34 13.19 26.47 30.65
N LYS A 35 13.83 27.65 30.66
CA LYS A 35 13.86 28.53 29.48
C LYS A 35 14.53 27.86 28.28
N LEU A 36 15.63 27.12 28.48
CA LEU A 36 16.29 26.36 27.42
C LEU A 36 15.36 25.31 26.79
N PHE A 37 14.66 24.52 27.60
CA PHE A 37 13.72 23.51 27.09
C PHE A 37 12.54 24.14 26.36
N ALA A 38 11.98 25.23 26.90
CA ALA A 38 10.92 25.99 26.23
C ALA A 38 11.36 26.48 24.84
N SER A 39 12.55 27.09 24.74
CA SER A 39 13.12 27.53 23.46
C SER A 39 13.31 26.38 22.47
N ILE A 40 13.82 25.22 22.92
CA ILE A 40 13.98 24.03 22.07
C ILE A 40 12.61 23.56 21.56
N THR A 41 11.59 23.55 22.42
CA THR A 41 10.23 23.17 22.05
C THR A 41 9.63 24.15 21.04
N THR A 42 9.86 25.46 21.19
CA THR A 42 9.45 26.47 20.20
C THR A 42 10.14 26.27 18.86
N ILE A 43 11.46 26.00 18.83
CA ILE A 43 12.20 25.68 17.59
C ILE A 43 11.62 24.44 16.91
N LYS A 44 11.33 23.39 17.69
CA LYS A 44 10.72 22.16 17.17
C LYS A 44 9.35 22.42 16.54
N ALA A 45 8.52 23.23 17.19
CA ALA A 45 7.22 23.63 16.64
C ALA A 45 7.37 24.45 15.35
N GLY A 46 8.28 25.43 15.32
CA GLY A 46 8.56 26.23 14.12
C GLY A 46 9.07 25.39 12.95
N TYR A 47 9.91 24.38 13.21
CA TYR A 47 10.35 23.44 12.19
C TYR A 47 9.19 22.57 11.66
N ALA A 48 8.29 22.12 12.53
CA ALA A 48 7.10 21.38 12.10
C ALA A 48 6.16 22.25 11.24
N GLU A 49 5.99 23.54 11.56
CA GLU A 49 5.23 24.49 10.74
C GLU A 49 5.88 24.66 9.35
N LEU A 50 7.21 24.78 9.31
CA LEU A 50 7.97 24.86 8.06
C LEU A 50 7.76 23.61 7.19
N GLN A 51 7.76 22.41 7.78
CA GLN A 51 7.47 21.18 7.05
C GLN A 51 6.04 21.14 6.50
N MET A 52 5.06 21.62 7.28
CA MET A 52 3.67 21.71 6.81
C MET A 52 3.51 22.67 5.63
N ALA A 53 4.23 23.78 5.65
CA ALA A 53 4.17 24.80 4.60
C ALA A 53 4.87 24.37 3.30
N GLN A 54 5.57 23.23 3.26
CA GLN A 54 6.19 22.71 2.04
C GLN A 54 5.20 21.96 1.13
N ASN A 55 4.11 21.43 1.68
CA ASN A 55 3.13 20.68 0.90
C ASN A 55 1.70 20.85 1.45
N PRO A 56 0.87 21.68 0.78
CA PRO A 56 1.18 22.48 -0.41
C PRO A 56 2.17 23.61 -0.11
N TYR A 57 3.02 23.94 -1.09
CA TYR A 57 4.07 24.97 -0.93
C TYR A 57 3.47 26.36 -0.64
N CYS A 58 3.86 26.97 0.47
CA CYS A 58 3.44 28.30 0.90
C CYS A 58 4.67 29.12 1.34
N SER A 59 5.15 30.01 0.45
CA SER A 59 6.36 30.81 0.68
C SER A 59 6.26 31.68 1.93
N ASP A 60 5.11 32.32 2.15
CA ASP A 60 4.90 33.24 3.28
C ASP A 60 4.95 32.49 4.62
N ALA A 61 4.34 31.31 4.68
CA ALA A 61 4.36 30.46 5.87
C ALA A 61 5.76 29.89 6.12
N ILE A 62 6.48 29.46 5.07
CA ILE A 62 7.88 29.02 5.19
C ILE A 62 8.74 30.14 5.76
N GLN A 63 8.63 31.35 5.21
CA GLN A 63 9.40 32.51 5.67
C GLN A 63 9.07 32.88 7.12
N ALA A 64 7.78 32.88 7.49
CA ALA A 64 7.35 33.18 8.85
C ALA A 64 7.89 32.16 9.87
N SER A 65 7.83 30.87 9.54
CA SER A 65 8.34 29.80 10.41
C SER A 65 9.87 29.80 10.48
N ASP A 66 10.57 30.06 9.37
CA ASP A 66 12.03 30.23 9.36
C ASP A 66 12.47 31.39 10.24
N GLN A 67 11.81 32.56 10.09
CA GLN A 67 12.09 33.73 10.90
C GLN A 67 11.86 33.46 12.40
N ALA A 68 10.78 32.76 12.76
CA ALA A 68 10.51 32.38 14.14
C ALA A 68 11.61 31.47 14.73
N VAL A 69 12.11 30.50 13.96
CA VAL A 69 13.23 29.63 14.37
C VAL A 69 14.51 30.45 14.55
N VAL A 70 14.81 31.34 13.61
CA VAL A 70 15.99 32.22 13.66
C VAL A 70 15.94 33.13 14.90
N ASP A 71 14.79 33.71 15.20
CA ASP A 71 14.65 34.59 16.36
C ASP A 71 14.75 33.84 17.69
N GLU A 72 14.24 32.61 17.77
CA GLU A 72 14.43 31.77 18.96
C GLU A 72 15.90 31.35 19.14
N LEU A 73 16.62 31.04 18.03
CA LEU A 73 18.05 30.77 18.06
C LEU A 73 18.88 31.98 18.52
N LYS A 74 18.50 33.20 18.12
CA LYS A 74 19.13 34.44 18.62
C LYS A 74 18.93 34.57 20.12
N GLN A 75 17.72 34.37 20.63
CA GLN A 75 17.43 34.40 22.07
C GLN A 75 18.24 33.35 22.84
N LEU A 76 18.39 32.14 22.28
CA LEU A 76 19.20 31.07 22.88
C LEU A 76 20.69 31.44 22.93
N SER A 77 21.19 32.09 21.87
CA SER A 77 22.57 32.59 21.79
C SER A 77 22.84 33.65 22.87
N GLU A 78 21.91 34.58 23.08
CA GLU A 78 21.98 35.58 24.15
C GLU A 78 21.95 34.92 25.53
N LEU A 79 21.05 33.96 25.75
CA LEU A 79 20.95 33.21 27.01
C LEU A 79 22.27 32.47 27.33
N LYS A 80 22.87 31.83 26.32
CA LYS A 80 24.19 31.19 26.43
C LYS A 80 25.26 32.21 26.82
N ARG A 81 25.30 33.37 26.16
CA ARG A 81 26.27 34.43 26.44
C ARG A 81 26.14 34.96 27.87
N SER A 82 24.92 35.23 28.33
CA SER A 82 24.66 35.72 29.70
C SER A 82 25.05 34.70 30.77
N PHE A 83 24.86 33.39 30.49
CA PHE A 83 25.35 32.32 31.37
C PHE A 83 26.88 32.34 31.51
N PHE A 84 27.63 32.38 30.39
CA PHE A 84 29.10 32.37 30.44
C PHE A 84 29.71 33.63 31.07
N LYS A 85 29.04 34.78 30.93
CA LYS A 85 29.48 36.04 31.55
C LYS A 85 29.10 36.16 33.03
N ASN A 86 28.35 35.21 33.58
CA ASN A 86 27.73 35.31 34.91
C ASN A 86 26.81 36.54 35.06
N GLU A 87 26.21 37.00 33.96
CA GLU A 87 25.29 38.16 33.88
C GLU A 87 23.82 37.69 33.87
N LEU A 88 23.51 36.56 34.51
CA LEU A 88 22.15 36.03 34.57
C LEU A 88 21.27 36.85 35.53
N ASP A 89 20.52 37.79 34.95
CA ASP A 89 19.44 38.49 35.65
C ASP A 89 18.11 37.78 35.40
N LEU A 90 17.93 36.62 36.03
CA LEU A 90 16.69 35.85 35.96
C LEU A 90 15.94 35.94 37.28
N SER A 91 14.66 36.30 37.21
CA SER A 91 13.71 36.06 38.29
C SER A 91 13.24 34.61 38.21
N PRO A 92 13.66 33.70 39.11
CA PRO A 92 13.48 32.26 38.91
C PRO A 92 12.02 31.85 38.76
N GLN A 93 11.13 32.35 39.63
CA GLN A 93 9.71 31.99 39.63
C GLN A 93 9.01 32.46 38.34
N VAL A 94 9.26 33.71 37.93
CA VAL A 94 8.65 34.27 36.73
C VAL A 94 9.17 33.57 35.48
N THR A 95 10.48 33.31 35.42
CA THR A 95 11.12 32.65 34.27
C THR A 95 10.60 31.23 34.11
N MET A 96 10.46 30.46 35.19
CA MET A 96 9.89 29.11 35.13
C MET A 96 8.46 29.12 34.61
N MET A 97 7.61 30.02 35.12
CA MET A 97 6.21 30.12 34.69
C MET A 97 6.09 30.49 33.21
N LEU A 98 6.89 31.45 32.72
CA LEU A 98 6.92 31.83 31.31
C LEU A 98 7.44 30.71 30.41
N ALA A 99 8.49 30.01 30.85
CA ALA A 99 9.03 28.87 30.13
C ALA A 99 8.00 27.73 30.00
N GLU A 100 7.27 27.43 31.08
CA GLU A 100 6.20 26.43 31.06
C GLU A 100 5.08 26.81 30.09
N ILE A 101 4.64 28.08 30.09
CA ILE A 101 3.64 28.57 29.13
C ILE A 101 4.14 28.43 27.68
N GLN A 102 5.39 28.82 27.41
CA GLN A 102 5.99 28.73 26.09
C GLN A 102 6.13 27.27 25.63
N GLU A 103 6.52 26.36 26.52
CA GLU A 103 6.59 24.92 26.24
C GLU A 103 5.22 24.35 25.88
N GLN A 104 4.18 24.66 26.67
CA GLN A 104 2.82 24.22 26.40
C GLN A 104 2.29 24.75 25.06
N GLN A 105 2.61 26.01 24.71
CA GLN A 105 2.25 26.58 23.40
C GLN A 105 2.94 25.84 22.24
N GLY A 106 4.23 25.51 22.36
CA GLY A 106 4.93 24.75 21.33
C GLY A 106 4.44 23.31 21.18
N LEU A 107 4.07 22.66 22.29
CA LEU A 107 3.42 21.35 22.27
C LEU A 107 2.07 21.41 21.56
N MET A 108 1.21 22.39 21.90
CA MET A 108 -0.10 22.57 21.28
C MET A 108 0.01 22.75 19.76
N LYS A 109 0.96 23.59 19.31
CA LYS A 109 1.26 23.76 17.87
C LYS A 109 1.66 22.45 17.20
N THR A 110 2.52 21.66 17.83
CA THR A 110 2.97 20.36 17.30
C THR A 110 1.80 19.37 17.16
N TYR A 111 0.89 19.35 18.14
CA TYR A 111 -0.31 18.52 18.07
C TYR A 111 -1.25 18.98 16.96
N GLU A 112 -1.50 20.30 16.84
CA GLU A 112 -2.33 20.85 15.76
C GLU A 112 -1.81 20.45 14.37
N ILE A 113 -0.50 20.55 14.16
CA ILE A 113 0.16 20.12 12.92
C ILE A 113 -0.04 18.62 12.67
N THR A 114 0.15 17.80 13.71
CA THR A 114 -0.01 16.35 13.60
C THR A 114 -1.45 15.98 13.25
N ILE A 115 -2.42 16.66 13.85
CA ILE A 115 -3.85 16.47 13.55
C ILE A 115 -4.13 16.81 12.09
N LYS A 116 -3.74 18.01 11.62
CA LYS A 116 -3.93 18.43 10.22
C LYS A 116 -3.31 17.44 9.23
N LYS A 117 -2.14 16.90 9.55
CA LYS A 117 -1.47 15.89 8.71
C LYS A 117 -2.25 14.58 8.66
N LEU A 118 -2.76 14.10 9.79
CA LEU A 118 -3.57 12.88 9.87
C LEU A 118 -4.91 13.05 9.16
N GLU A 119 -5.56 14.20 9.29
CA GLU A 119 -6.79 14.54 8.56
C GLU A 119 -6.56 14.51 7.05
N ALA A 120 -5.49 15.14 6.55
CA ALA A 120 -5.14 15.11 5.13
C ALA A 120 -4.86 13.69 4.62
N ASP A 121 -4.12 12.86 5.38
CA ASP A 121 -3.87 11.45 5.01
C ASP A 121 -5.17 10.63 5.00
N ALA A 122 -6.08 10.87 5.94
CA ALA A 122 -7.38 10.20 6.00
C ALA A 122 -8.25 10.54 4.77
N GLU A 123 -8.29 11.79 4.33
CA GLU A 123 -9.03 12.22 3.13
C GLU A 123 -8.47 11.58 1.84
N VAL A 124 -7.14 11.52 1.71
CA VAL A 124 -6.49 10.85 0.57
C VAL A 124 -6.85 9.37 0.54
N ARG A 125 -6.70 8.67 1.67
CA ARG A 125 -7.08 7.25 1.77
C ARG A 125 -8.57 7.02 1.53
N GLY A 126 -9.43 7.93 1.99
CA GLY A 126 -10.86 7.88 1.73
C GLY A 126 -11.18 7.94 0.23
N SER A 127 -10.49 8.81 -0.49
CA SER A 127 -10.58 8.94 -1.95
C SER A 127 -10.09 7.68 -2.68
N ASP A 128 -8.96 7.11 -2.24
CA ASP A 128 -8.41 5.87 -2.80
C ASP A 128 -9.35 4.67 -2.60
N ILE A 129 -9.93 4.53 -1.40
CA ILE A 129 -10.93 3.50 -1.11
C ILE A 129 -12.15 3.66 -2.03
N GLY A 130 -12.63 4.89 -2.25
CA GLY A 130 -13.72 5.17 -3.17
C GLY A 130 -13.39 4.74 -4.61
N SER A 131 -12.19 5.06 -5.09
CA SER A 131 -11.68 4.68 -6.42
C SER A 131 -11.60 3.16 -6.59
N LEU A 132 -11.02 2.45 -5.62
CA LEU A 132 -10.89 1.00 -5.64
C LEU A 132 -12.24 0.28 -5.61
N LYS A 133 -13.20 0.78 -4.81
CA LYS A 133 -14.57 0.24 -4.80
C LYS A 133 -15.22 0.37 -6.18
N LYS A 134 -15.06 1.52 -6.84
CA LYS A 134 -15.59 1.73 -8.19
C LYS A 134 -14.97 0.76 -9.20
N GLN A 135 -13.65 0.55 -9.16
CA GLN A 135 -12.98 -0.42 -10.03
C GLN A 135 -13.47 -1.85 -9.80
N LEU A 136 -13.69 -2.22 -8.53
CA LEU A 136 -14.24 -3.53 -8.18
C LEU A 136 -15.65 -3.72 -8.78
N ASP A 137 -16.52 -2.73 -8.64
CA ASP A 137 -17.87 -2.76 -9.19
C ASP A 137 -17.87 -2.88 -10.72
N GLU A 138 -16.96 -2.18 -11.39
CA GLU A 138 -16.76 -2.27 -12.85
C GLU A 138 -16.33 -3.68 -13.28
N VAL A 139 -15.37 -4.30 -12.58
CA VAL A 139 -14.92 -5.67 -12.86
C VAL A 139 -16.04 -6.68 -12.59
N ILE A 140 -16.80 -6.52 -11.51
CA ILE A 140 -17.95 -7.39 -11.20
C ILE A 140 -19.01 -7.28 -12.31
N ALA A 141 -19.33 -6.06 -12.75
CA ALA A 141 -20.27 -5.82 -13.84
C ALA A 141 -19.78 -6.44 -15.17
N PHE A 142 -18.49 -6.31 -15.46
CA PHE A 142 -17.86 -6.91 -16.63
C PHE A 142 -17.91 -8.44 -16.58
N ASN A 143 -17.55 -9.06 -15.45
CA ASN A 143 -17.64 -10.51 -15.26
C ASN A 143 -19.07 -11.02 -15.43
N LYS A 144 -20.06 -10.32 -14.87
CA LYS A 144 -21.48 -10.66 -15.04
C LYS A 144 -21.94 -10.57 -16.50
N SER A 145 -21.37 -9.65 -17.28
CA SER A 145 -21.61 -9.54 -18.72
C SER A 145 -20.97 -10.71 -19.49
N LEU A 146 -19.73 -11.06 -19.17
CA LEU A 146 -19.05 -12.24 -19.74
C LEU A 146 -19.82 -13.53 -19.45
N GLU A 147 -20.29 -13.70 -18.22
CA GLU A 147 -21.08 -14.85 -17.80
C GLU A 147 -22.37 -14.96 -18.62
N LYS A 148 -23.11 -13.86 -18.81
CA LYS A 148 -24.30 -13.83 -19.67
C LYS A 148 -23.99 -14.25 -21.10
N ARG A 149 -22.86 -13.77 -21.67
CA ARG A 149 -22.43 -14.15 -23.02
C ARG A 149 -22.06 -15.64 -23.12
N LEU A 150 -21.39 -16.16 -22.10
CA LEU A 150 -21.03 -17.58 -22.04
C LEU A 150 -22.29 -18.45 -21.99
N ASN A 151 -23.23 -18.12 -21.12
CA ASN A 151 -24.50 -18.86 -20.98
C ASN A 151 -25.38 -18.74 -22.24
N ALA A 152 -25.39 -17.58 -22.91
CA ALA A 152 -26.15 -17.38 -24.15
C ALA A 152 -25.55 -18.13 -25.35
N SER A 153 -24.25 -18.47 -25.31
CA SER A 153 -23.59 -19.20 -26.40
C SER A 153 -24.00 -20.67 -26.48
N GLY A 154 -24.73 -21.17 -25.47
CA GLY A 154 -25.46 -22.45 -25.47
C GLY A 154 -24.55 -23.70 -25.50
N PRO A 155 -24.71 -24.64 -24.55
CA PRO A 155 -23.96 -25.89 -24.62
C PRO A 155 -24.48 -26.75 -25.76
N LEU A 156 -23.71 -26.91 -26.84
CA LEU A 156 -23.82 -28.01 -27.80
C LEU A 156 -25.27 -28.38 -28.19
N SER A 157 -26.17 -27.40 -28.35
CA SER A 157 -27.63 -27.63 -28.41
C SER A 157 -28.05 -28.52 -29.59
N MET A 158 -27.25 -28.53 -30.64
CA MET A 158 -27.32 -29.48 -31.76
C MET A 158 -27.36 -30.96 -31.35
N PHE A 159 -26.89 -31.30 -30.14
CA PHE A 159 -26.82 -32.66 -29.60
C PHE A 159 -27.83 -32.93 -28.46
N ASP A 160 -28.84 -32.08 -28.25
CA ASP A 160 -29.82 -32.23 -27.16
C ASP A 160 -30.69 -33.49 -27.35
N ASN A 161 -31.07 -33.78 -28.59
CA ASN A 161 -31.99 -34.86 -28.94
C ASN A 161 -31.32 -36.22 -29.19
N ILE A 162 -30.00 -36.33 -29.00
CA ILE A 162 -29.30 -37.62 -29.18
C ILE A 162 -29.67 -38.55 -28.02
N GLN A 163 -30.10 -39.76 -28.38
CA GLN A 163 -30.27 -40.90 -27.47
C GLN A 163 -29.17 -41.93 -27.71
N PHE A 164 -28.71 -42.59 -26.64
CA PHE A 164 -27.63 -43.57 -26.69
C PHE A 164 -27.88 -44.70 -27.71
N SER A 165 -29.11 -45.22 -27.74
CA SER A 165 -29.54 -46.31 -28.63
C SER A 165 -29.61 -45.93 -30.12
N LEU A 166 -29.59 -44.64 -30.46
CA LEU A 166 -29.64 -44.13 -31.83
C LEU A 166 -28.29 -43.59 -32.32
N LEU A 167 -27.22 -43.74 -31.52
CA LEU A 167 -25.88 -43.37 -31.94
C LEU A 167 -25.46 -44.14 -33.19
N ASN A 168 -24.84 -43.43 -34.12
CA ASN A 168 -24.40 -43.98 -35.40
C ASN A 168 -23.16 -43.19 -35.88
N PRO A 169 -22.43 -43.69 -36.89
CA PRO A 169 -21.21 -43.04 -37.37
C PRO A 169 -21.42 -41.59 -37.85
N THR A 170 -22.62 -41.22 -38.31
CA THR A 170 -22.90 -39.83 -38.73
C THR A 170 -22.87 -38.85 -37.57
N HIS A 171 -23.31 -39.27 -36.37
CA HIS A 171 -23.19 -38.48 -35.16
C HIS A 171 -21.72 -38.24 -34.80
N PHE A 172 -20.88 -39.28 -34.87
CA PHE A 172 -19.44 -39.14 -34.64
C PHE A 172 -18.81 -38.12 -35.58
N VAL A 173 -19.13 -38.17 -36.88
CA VAL A 173 -18.62 -37.18 -37.86
C VAL A 173 -19.09 -35.75 -37.53
N GLN A 174 -20.35 -35.58 -37.09
CA GLN A 174 -20.85 -34.28 -36.66
C GLN A 174 -20.12 -33.75 -35.42
N PHE A 175 -19.89 -34.60 -34.41
CA PHE A 175 -19.11 -34.25 -33.23
C PHE A 175 -17.66 -33.89 -33.58
N LEU A 176 -17.02 -34.68 -34.43
CA LEU A 176 -15.66 -34.45 -34.89
C LEU A 176 -15.54 -33.10 -35.62
N HIS A 177 -16.45 -32.80 -36.55
CA HIS A 177 -16.48 -31.51 -37.23
C HIS A 177 -16.69 -30.34 -36.25
N HIS A 178 -17.58 -30.50 -35.27
CA HIS A 178 -17.78 -29.47 -34.25
C HIS A 178 -16.53 -29.28 -33.39
N ALA A 179 -15.89 -30.36 -32.95
CA ALA A 179 -14.66 -30.33 -32.18
C ALA A 179 -13.54 -29.61 -32.95
N ILE A 180 -13.29 -29.99 -34.22
CA ILE A 180 -12.29 -29.34 -35.08
C ILE A 180 -12.58 -27.85 -35.23
N ARG A 181 -13.84 -27.47 -35.48
CA ARG A 181 -14.23 -26.05 -35.60
C ARG A 181 -14.02 -25.28 -34.31
N SER A 182 -14.35 -25.89 -33.17
CA SER A 182 -14.15 -25.31 -31.84
C SER A 182 -12.66 -25.11 -31.56
N THR A 183 -11.83 -26.14 -31.77
CA THR A 183 -10.37 -26.08 -31.60
C THR A 183 -9.77 -24.97 -32.46
N ARG A 184 -10.13 -24.90 -33.74
CA ARG A 184 -9.65 -23.82 -34.63
C ARG A 184 -10.05 -22.43 -34.16
N SER A 185 -11.26 -22.29 -33.62
CA SER A 185 -11.74 -21.00 -33.11
C SER A 185 -11.01 -20.62 -31.83
N PHE A 186 -10.77 -21.57 -30.94
CA PHE A 186 -9.97 -21.41 -29.73
C PHE A 186 -8.51 -21.05 -30.04
N VAL A 187 -7.85 -21.77 -30.95
CA VAL A 187 -6.47 -21.48 -31.38
C VAL A 187 -6.35 -20.08 -31.96
N LYS A 188 -7.32 -19.63 -32.76
CA LYS A 188 -7.35 -18.24 -33.26
C LYS A 188 -7.43 -17.22 -32.13
N LEU A 189 -8.22 -17.50 -31.08
CA LEU A 189 -8.32 -16.63 -29.93
C LEU A 189 -7.00 -16.63 -29.14
N MET A 190 -6.45 -17.81 -28.86
CA MET A 190 -5.16 -17.98 -28.18
C MET A 190 -4.03 -17.22 -28.88
N VAL A 191 -3.90 -17.36 -30.20
CA VAL A 191 -2.87 -16.65 -30.98
C VAL A 191 -3.08 -15.13 -30.94
N ARG A 192 -4.33 -14.64 -31.01
CA ARG A 192 -4.61 -13.19 -30.88
C ARG A 192 -4.21 -12.64 -29.52
N GLU A 193 -4.46 -13.38 -28.44
CA GLU A 193 -4.06 -12.96 -27.09
C GLU A 193 -2.53 -13.01 -26.94
N MET A 194 -1.85 -14.01 -27.53
CA MET A 194 -0.38 -14.04 -27.59
C MET A 194 0.18 -12.82 -28.34
N GLU A 195 -0.41 -12.46 -29.49
CA GLU A 195 -0.03 -11.26 -30.26
C GLU A 195 -0.26 -9.98 -29.44
N ALA A 196 -1.40 -9.86 -28.74
CA ALA A 196 -1.71 -8.73 -27.87
C ALA A 196 -0.75 -8.61 -26.67
N ALA A 197 -0.26 -9.73 -26.16
CA ALA A 197 0.77 -9.80 -25.12
C ALA A 197 2.21 -9.65 -25.68
N HIS A 198 2.37 -9.33 -26.96
CA HIS A 198 3.66 -9.17 -27.64
C HIS A 198 4.55 -10.42 -27.61
N TRP A 199 3.96 -11.61 -27.62
CA TRP A 199 4.73 -12.85 -27.73
C TRP A 199 5.34 -13.03 -29.12
N ASP A 200 6.53 -13.60 -29.19
CA ASP A 200 7.11 -14.06 -30.44
C ASP A 200 6.45 -15.38 -30.86
N ILE A 201 5.49 -15.28 -31.79
CA ILE A 201 4.72 -16.42 -32.30
C ILE A 201 5.62 -17.43 -33.03
N GLU A 202 6.72 -16.98 -33.65
CA GLU A 202 7.67 -17.85 -34.32
C GLU A 202 8.46 -18.67 -33.30
N ALA A 203 8.96 -18.01 -32.24
CA ALA A 203 9.64 -18.70 -31.15
C ALA A 203 8.70 -19.69 -30.44
N ALA A 204 7.44 -19.31 -30.21
CA ALA A 204 6.43 -20.18 -29.61
C ALA A 204 6.12 -21.41 -30.47
N ALA A 205 6.00 -21.25 -31.80
CA ALA A 205 5.79 -22.38 -32.70
C ALA A 205 6.99 -23.35 -32.70
N LYS A 206 8.23 -22.83 -32.68
CA LYS A 206 9.45 -23.64 -32.61
C LYS A 206 9.64 -24.35 -31.27
N ALA A 207 9.09 -23.80 -30.19
CA ALA A 207 9.09 -24.46 -28.88
C ALA A 207 8.14 -25.66 -28.83
N ILE A 208 7.05 -25.64 -29.61
CA ILE A 208 6.04 -26.70 -29.65
C ILE A 208 6.48 -27.88 -30.52
N GLU A 209 6.99 -27.62 -31.72
CA GLU A 209 7.54 -28.64 -32.61
C GLU A 209 8.98 -28.25 -33.00
N PRO A 210 9.97 -29.14 -32.84
CA PRO A 210 11.39 -28.81 -32.98
C PRO A 210 11.77 -28.27 -34.37
N GLU A 211 12.91 -27.56 -34.42
CA GLU A 211 13.35 -26.65 -35.50
C GLU A 211 13.43 -27.22 -36.93
N ASN A 212 13.36 -28.54 -37.13
CA ASN A 212 13.41 -29.16 -38.46
C ASN A 212 12.08 -29.15 -39.22
N THR A 213 11.04 -28.51 -38.67
CA THR A 213 9.71 -28.48 -39.28
C THR A 213 9.64 -27.38 -40.36
N VAL A 214 9.94 -27.74 -41.61
CA VAL A 214 9.83 -26.81 -42.76
C VAL A 214 8.37 -26.70 -43.20
N PHE A 215 7.73 -25.57 -42.89
CA PHE A 215 6.39 -25.29 -43.40
C PHE A 215 6.45 -24.87 -44.87
N ALA A 216 5.69 -25.56 -45.73
CA ALA A 216 5.54 -25.19 -47.13
C ALA A 216 4.98 -23.76 -47.33
N LYS A 217 4.24 -23.23 -46.34
CA LYS A 217 3.74 -21.85 -46.33
C LYS A 217 3.84 -21.23 -44.93
N PRO A 218 4.18 -19.94 -44.81
CA PRO A 218 4.16 -19.19 -43.55
C PRO A 218 2.83 -19.28 -42.77
N SER A 219 1.71 -19.41 -43.47
CA SER A 219 0.37 -19.52 -42.88
C SER A 219 0.09 -20.90 -42.26
N HIS A 220 0.87 -21.93 -42.56
CA HIS A 220 0.68 -23.27 -42.01
C HIS A 220 1.11 -23.41 -40.55
N ARG A 221 1.74 -22.38 -39.97
CA ARG A 221 2.09 -22.33 -38.54
C ARG A 221 0.88 -22.48 -37.63
N CYS A 222 -0.31 -22.10 -38.07
CA CYS A 222 -1.54 -22.33 -37.30
C CYS A 222 -1.76 -23.81 -36.96
N PHE A 223 -1.28 -24.73 -37.81
CA PHE A 223 -1.39 -26.17 -37.57
C PHE A 223 -0.51 -26.66 -36.43
N VAL A 224 0.58 -25.95 -36.10
CA VAL A 224 1.40 -26.26 -34.91
C VAL A 224 0.58 -26.05 -33.66
N PHE A 225 -0.07 -24.89 -33.56
CA PHE A 225 -0.94 -24.56 -32.43
C PHE A 225 -2.21 -25.43 -32.40
N GLU A 226 -2.84 -25.72 -33.55
CA GLU A 226 -3.97 -26.66 -33.62
C GLU A 226 -3.56 -28.07 -33.16
N SER A 227 -2.43 -28.58 -33.62
CA SER A 227 -1.93 -29.89 -33.22
C SER A 227 -1.59 -29.94 -31.73
N PHE A 228 -0.92 -28.91 -31.20
CA PHE A 228 -0.62 -28.79 -29.79
C PHE A 228 -1.87 -28.83 -28.93
N VAL A 229 -2.86 -27.96 -29.22
CA VAL A 229 -4.11 -27.92 -28.46
C VAL A 229 -4.84 -29.27 -28.54
N CYS A 230 -4.91 -29.90 -29.71
CA CYS A 230 -5.50 -31.24 -29.84
C CYS A 230 -4.75 -32.29 -29.01
N LYS A 231 -3.41 -32.31 -29.07
CA LYS A 231 -2.58 -33.25 -28.29
C LYS A 231 -2.80 -33.07 -26.80
N THR A 232 -2.83 -31.83 -26.31
CA THR A 232 -3.05 -31.51 -24.90
C THR A 232 -4.48 -31.84 -24.45
N MET A 233 -5.50 -31.48 -25.25
CA MET A 233 -6.91 -31.75 -24.90
C MET A 233 -7.25 -33.24 -24.93
N LEU A 234 -6.55 -34.01 -25.77
CA LEU A 234 -6.72 -35.47 -25.90
C LEU A 234 -5.63 -36.24 -25.15
N GLU A 235 -4.82 -35.55 -24.35
CA GLU A 235 -3.82 -36.20 -23.51
C GLU A 235 -4.52 -37.09 -22.49
N GLY A 236 -4.05 -38.32 -22.32
CA GLY A 236 -4.68 -39.31 -21.45
C GLY A 236 -5.72 -40.22 -22.14
N PHE A 237 -6.24 -39.88 -23.32
CA PHE A 237 -7.16 -40.74 -24.08
C PHE A 237 -6.47 -41.98 -24.70
N ASN A 238 -5.14 -42.04 -24.65
CA ASN A 238 -4.33 -43.13 -25.20
C ASN A 238 -4.07 -44.29 -24.22
N HIS A 239 -4.54 -44.18 -22.97
CA HIS A 239 -4.46 -45.29 -22.02
C HIS A 239 -5.67 -46.21 -22.23
N PRO A 240 -5.47 -47.53 -22.42
CA PRO A 240 -6.58 -48.47 -22.29
C PRO A 240 -7.16 -48.26 -20.88
N HIS A 241 -8.41 -47.83 -20.80
CA HIS A 241 -9.08 -47.73 -19.51
C HIS A 241 -9.03 -49.10 -18.85
N GLU A 242 -8.27 -49.24 -17.77
CA GLU A 242 -8.21 -50.48 -16.99
C GLU A 242 -9.50 -50.71 -16.17
N GLU A 243 -10.53 -49.88 -16.33
CA GLU A 243 -11.82 -50.06 -15.66
C GLU A 243 -12.99 -50.14 -16.63
N LEU A 244 -13.53 -51.36 -16.65
CA LEU A 244 -14.82 -51.91 -17.04
C LEU A 244 -16.09 -51.01 -16.99
N GLN A 245 -16.06 -49.76 -17.43
CA GLN A 245 -17.26 -48.91 -17.46
C GLN A 245 -18.03 -49.04 -18.78
N SER A 246 -19.35 -49.16 -18.67
CA SER A 246 -20.24 -49.28 -19.83
C SER A 246 -20.19 -48.03 -20.69
N GLU A 247 -20.23 -48.16 -22.02
CA GLU A 247 -20.41 -47.05 -22.97
C GLU A 247 -21.57 -46.10 -22.58
N HIS A 248 -22.58 -46.66 -21.91
CA HIS A 248 -23.72 -45.91 -21.40
C HIS A 248 -23.32 -44.92 -20.28
N TYR A 249 -22.36 -45.28 -19.43
CA TYR A 249 -21.83 -44.40 -18.40
C TYR A 249 -21.20 -43.14 -19.00
N TYR A 250 -20.34 -43.29 -20.02
CA TYR A 250 -19.73 -42.15 -20.71
C TYR A 250 -20.75 -41.25 -21.38
N PHE A 251 -21.83 -41.82 -21.91
CA PHE A 251 -22.92 -41.04 -22.50
C PHE A 251 -23.69 -40.23 -21.45
N ILE A 252 -23.95 -40.80 -20.28
CA ILE A 252 -24.59 -40.09 -19.17
C ILE A 252 -23.66 -39.00 -18.63
N GLU A 253 -22.37 -39.28 -18.50
CA GLU A 253 -21.37 -38.28 -18.07
C GLU A 253 -21.25 -37.14 -19.09
N PHE A 254 -21.27 -37.44 -20.39
CA PHE A 254 -21.34 -36.41 -21.44
C PHE A 254 -22.60 -35.54 -21.30
N LYS A 255 -23.78 -36.14 -21.10
CA LYS A 255 -25.03 -35.39 -20.88
C LYS A 255 -24.94 -34.51 -19.64
N ARG A 256 -24.33 -35.01 -18.55
CA ARG A 256 -24.06 -34.25 -17.33
C ARG A 256 -23.17 -33.05 -17.61
N LEU A 257 -21.99 -33.26 -18.17
CA LEU A 257 -21.01 -32.21 -18.50
C LEU A 257 -21.59 -31.14 -19.44
N LYS A 258 -22.40 -31.55 -20.41
CA LYS A 258 -23.11 -30.64 -21.31
C LYS A 258 -24.13 -29.76 -20.57
N SER A 259 -24.80 -30.31 -19.55
CA SER A 259 -25.83 -29.60 -18.78
C SER A 259 -25.29 -28.75 -17.64
N LEU A 260 -24.01 -28.90 -17.28
CA LEU A 260 -23.39 -28.15 -16.19
C LEU A 260 -23.37 -26.65 -16.53
N ASN A 261 -23.96 -25.87 -15.64
CA ASN A 261 -23.78 -24.43 -15.64
C ASN A 261 -22.40 -24.13 -15.04
N PRO A 262 -21.64 -23.14 -15.55
CA PRO A 262 -20.35 -22.75 -14.94
C PRO A 262 -20.45 -22.37 -13.46
N LYS A 263 -21.66 -22.12 -12.94
CA LYS A 263 -21.94 -21.86 -11.51
C LYS A 263 -21.85 -23.08 -10.62
N ASP A 264 -22.04 -24.29 -11.13
CA ASP A 264 -22.15 -25.51 -10.32
C ASP A 264 -20.79 -26.18 -10.08
N SER A 265 -19.69 -25.53 -10.50
CA SER A 265 -18.31 -26.04 -10.46
C SER A 265 -17.34 -25.16 -9.65
N SER A 266 -17.86 -24.28 -8.79
CA SER A 266 -17.10 -23.50 -7.79
C SER A 266 -17.56 -23.79 -6.37
#